data_AF-A0A4Y2GKD5-F1
#
_entry.id   AF-A0A4Y2GKD5-F1
#
_cell.length_a   1.000
_cell.length_b   1.000
_cell.length_c   1.000
_cell.angle_alpha   90.00
_cell.angle_beta   90.00
_cell.angle_gamma   90.00
#
_symmetry.space_group_name_H-M   'P 1'
#
loop_
_entity.id
_entity.type
_entity.pdbx_description
1 polymer ?
#
loop_
_entity_poly.entity_id
_entity_poly.type
_entity_poly.pdbx_seq_one_letter_code
_entity_poly.pdbx_strand_id
1 'polypeptide(L)'
;MARRLRTSITETARLVGCSRSAVVSIHAKWINDGGTSSRRQGVGRPRVIKERERRRLSRFSKQNRHETVGQLTVQYNAGPSASVSEHTVQRTLLDMGL
;
A
#
# COMPACT_ATOMS: atom_id res chain seq x y z
N MET A 1 -8.78 23.54 -10.45
CA MET A 1 -8.17 24.61 -11.25
C MET A 1 -7.71 25.72 -10.32
N ALA A 2 -6.40 25.84 -10.05
CA ALA A 2 -5.82 26.98 -9.34
C ALA A 2 -5.10 27.86 -10.38
N ARG A 3 -5.55 29.11 -10.55
CA ARG A 3 -4.89 30.08 -11.45
C ARG A 3 -3.47 30.36 -10.94
N ARG A 4 -2.49 30.37 -11.84
CA ARG A 4 -1.11 30.79 -11.56
C ARG A 4 -1.08 32.30 -11.30
N LEU A 5 -1.38 32.70 -10.07
CA LEU A 5 -1.05 34.04 -9.57
C LEU A 5 0.46 34.11 -9.42
N ARG A 6 1.12 35.08 -10.07
CA ARG A 6 2.56 35.37 -9.90
C ARG A 6 2.80 36.12 -8.57
N THR A 7 2.30 35.58 -7.46
CA THR A 7 2.49 36.16 -6.12
C THR A 7 3.81 35.72 -5.52
N SER A 8 4.39 36.55 -4.67
CA SER A 8 5.64 36.19 -3.98
C SER A 8 5.40 35.07 -2.95
N ILE A 9 6.44 34.30 -2.61
CA ILE A 9 6.35 33.24 -1.58
C ILE A 9 5.90 33.83 -0.23
N THR A 10 6.38 35.01 0.12
CA THR A 10 6.03 35.70 1.38
C THR A 10 4.55 36.10 1.43
N GLU A 11 4.02 36.62 0.33
CA GLU A 11 2.62 37.00 0.22
C GLU A 11 1.70 35.79 0.28
N THR A 12 2.04 34.73 -0.44
CA THR A 12 1.32 33.45 -0.39
C THR A 12 1.35 32.83 1.02
N ALA A 13 2.50 32.89 1.70
CA ALA A 13 2.63 32.40 3.08
C ALA A 13 1.74 33.17 4.06
N ARG A 14 1.68 34.51 3.95
CA ARG A 14 0.80 35.36 4.75
C ARG A 14 -0.68 35.08 4.45
N LEU A 15 -1.05 34.95 3.17
CA LEU A 15 -2.41 34.68 2.75
C LEU A 15 -2.95 33.35 3.28
N VAL A 16 -2.12 32.31 3.25
CA VAL A 16 -2.49 30.94 3.65
C VAL A 16 -2.24 30.71 5.16
N GLY A 17 -1.60 31.65 5.86
CA GLY A 17 -1.25 31.51 7.28
C GLY A 17 -0.23 30.39 7.56
N CYS A 18 0.60 30.05 6.57
CA CYS A 18 1.59 28.97 6.66
C CYS A 18 3.02 29.52 6.61
N SER A 19 4.01 28.71 7.01
CA SER A 19 5.41 29.11 6.88
C SER A 19 5.83 29.24 5.40
N ARG A 20 6.80 30.12 5.13
CA ARG A 20 7.42 30.23 3.79
C ARG A 20 8.01 28.88 3.32
N SER A 21 8.56 28.09 4.24
CA SER A 21 9.12 26.77 3.93
C SER A 21 8.04 25.75 3.52
N ALA A 22 6.86 25.78 4.14
CA ALA A 22 5.74 24.93 3.75
C ALA A 22 5.26 25.28 2.33
N VAL A 23 5.14 26.57 2.02
CA VAL A 23 4.79 27.04 0.67
C VAL A 23 5.81 26.57 -0.37
N VAL A 24 7.11 26.70 -0.08
CA VAL A 24 8.19 26.21 -0.97
C VAL A 24 8.11 24.70 -1.17
N SER A 25 7.94 23.93 -0.09
CA SER A 25 7.85 22.46 -0.16
C SER A 25 6.64 22.00 -0.97
N ILE A 26 5.48 22.60 -0.78
CA ILE A 26 4.26 22.29 -1.53
C ILE A 26 4.41 22.67 -3.01
N HIS A 27 5.00 23.83 -3.31
CA HIS A 27 5.24 24.27 -4.67
C HIS A 27 6.22 23.33 -5.41
N ALA A 28 7.33 22.95 -4.76
CA ALA A 28 8.29 21.99 -5.31
C ALA A 28 7.63 20.62 -5.54
N LYS A 29 6.86 20.13 -4.57
CA LYS A 29 6.12 18.88 -4.69
C LYS A 29 5.12 18.91 -5.84
N TRP A 30 4.41 20.03 -6.02
CA TRP A 30 3.48 20.19 -7.12
C TRP A 30 4.15 20.16 -8.49
N ILE A 31 5.33 20.78 -8.63
CA ILE A 31 6.12 20.74 -9.88
C ILE A 31 6.60 19.32 -10.18
N ASN A 32 7.09 18.60 -9.16
CA ASN A 32 7.70 17.28 -9.35
C ASN A 32 6.65 16.17 -9.50
N ASP A 33 5.61 16.18 -8.67
CA ASP A 33 4.63 15.10 -8.56
C ASP A 33 3.32 15.41 -9.32
N GLY A 34 3.19 16.62 -9.89
CA GLY A 34 1.99 17.06 -10.62
C GLY A 34 0.74 17.26 -9.76
N GLY A 35 0.86 17.17 -8.43
CA GLY A 35 -0.27 17.19 -7.51
C GLY A 35 0.02 17.85 -6.18
N THR A 36 -1.04 18.27 -5.48
CA THR A 36 -0.98 18.84 -4.12
C THR A 36 -1.29 17.81 -3.04
N SER A 37 -1.52 16.56 -3.42
CA SER A 37 -1.89 15.49 -2.49
C SER A 37 -0.75 15.17 -1.54
N SER A 38 -1.05 15.11 -0.24
CA SER A 38 -0.13 14.60 0.78
C SER A 38 -0.12 13.06 0.86
N ARG A 39 -1.05 12.37 0.16
CA ARG A 39 -1.20 10.91 0.23
C ARG A 39 0.04 10.22 -0.33
N ARG A 40 0.75 9.49 0.52
CA ARG A 40 1.88 8.66 0.12
C ARG A 40 1.36 7.32 -0.38
N GLN A 41 1.59 7.02 -1.65
CA GLN A 41 1.33 5.70 -2.22
C GLN A 41 2.53 4.79 -1.96
N GLY A 42 2.30 3.49 -1.75
CA GLY A 42 3.39 2.52 -1.58
C GLY A 42 4.16 2.63 -0.26
N VAL A 43 3.56 3.22 0.78
CA VAL A 43 4.14 3.19 2.13
C VAL A 43 3.90 1.85 2.81
N GLY A 44 4.92 1.31 3.44
CA GLY A 44 4.86 0.04 4.19
C GLY A 44 5.70 -1.08 3.57
N ARG A 45 5.82 -2.19 4.29
CA ARG A 45 6.56 -3.36 3.85
C ARG A 45 5.77 -4.11 2.75
N PRO A 46 6.41 -4.49 1.62
CA PRO A 46 5.77 -5.33 0.61
C PRO A 46 5.23 -6.63 1.23
N ARG A 47 4.04 -7.07 0.80
CA ARG A 47 3.49 -8.36 1.21
C ARG A 47 4.34 -9.50 0.65
N VAL A 48 4.55 -10.53 1.46
CA VAL A 48 5.26 -11.76 1.05
C VAL A 48 4.48 -12.49 -0.03
N ILE A 49 3.16 -12.62 0.17
CA ILE A 49 2.25 -13.24 -0.80
C ILE A 49 1.85 -12.20 -1.85
N LYS A 50 2.26 -12.42 -3.10
CA LYS A 50 1.89 -11.61 -4.25
C LYS A 50 0.49 -11.95 -4.74
N GLU A 51 -0.09 -11.12 -5.62
CA GLU A 51 -1.46 -11.30 -6.11
C GLU A 51 -1.71 -12.65 -6.84
N ARG A 52 -0.69 -13.19 -7.52
CA ARG A 52 -0.78 -14.53 -8.13
C ARG A 52 -0.90 -15.64 -7.09
N GLU A 53 -0.09 -15.55 -6.05
CA GLU A 53 -0.06 -16.50 -4.93
C GLU A 53 -1.33 -16.39 -4.09
N ARG A 54 -1.82 -15.16 -3.88
CA ARG A 54 -3.10 -14.90 -3.21
C ARG A 54 -4.26 -15.57 -3.93
N ARG A 55 -4.32 -15.47 -5.26
CA ARG A 55 -5.32 -16.19 -6.09
C ARG A 55 -5.18 -17.71 -6.02
N ARG A 56 -3.95 -18.23 -6.00
CA ARG A 56 -3.70 -19.68 -5.82
C ARG A 56 -4.16 -20.14 -4.44
N LEU A 57 -3.79 -19.43 -3.38
CA LEU A 57 -4.16 -19.73 -2.00
C LEU A 57 -5.68 -19.70 -1.81
N SER A 58 -6.38 -18.74 -2.42
CA SER A 58 -7.85 -18.68 -2.41
C SER A 58 -8.50 -19.93 -3.01
N ARG A 59 -8.01 -20.39 -4.17
CA ARG A 59 -8.52 -21.63 -4.80
C ARG A 59 -8.22 -22.86 -3.95
N PHE A 60 -7.00 -22.94 -3.42
CA PHE A 60 -6.53 -24.05 -2.60
C PHE A 60 -7.33 -24.18 -1.30
N SER A 61 -7.54 -23.07 -0.58
CA SER A 61 -8.37 -23.02 0.63
C SER A 61 -9.82 -23.43 0.35
N LYS A 62 -10.40 -23.00 -0.79
CA LYS A 62 -11.76 -23.38 -1.18
C LYS A 62 -11.94 -24.87 -1.50
N GLN A 63 -10.87 -25.55 -1.93
CA GLN A 63 -10.86 -27.00 -2.16
C GLN A 63 -10.73 -27.78 -0.84
N ASN A 64 -9.99 -27.22 0.11
CA ASN A 64 -9.64 -27.85 1.39
C ASN A 64 -10.37 -27.20 2.58
N ARG A 65 -11.69 -27.01 2.48
CA ARG A 65 -12.50 -26.24 3.47
C ARG A 65 -12.48 -26.80 4.90
N HIS A 66 -12.12 -28.07 5.05
CA HIS A 66 -12.09 -28.75 6.35
C HIS A 66 -10.68 -28.87 6.93
N GLU A 67 -9.65 -28.44 6.20
CA GLU A 67 -8.28 -28.49 6.69
C GLU A 67 -7.96 -27.33 7.63
N THR A 68 -7.12 -27.61 8.62
CA THR A 68 -6.58 -26.58 9.51
C THR A 68 -5.54 -25.72 8.79
N VAL A 69 -5.36 -24.47 9.24
CA VAL A 69 -4.41 -23.53 8.60
C VAL A 69 -2.98 -24.09 8.59
N GLY A 70 -2.57 -24.79 9.64
CA GLY A 70 -1.28 -25.49 9.68
C GLY A 70 -1.14 -26.54 8.59
N GLN A 71 -2.13 -27.42 8.42
CA GLN A 71 -2.14 -28.44 7.35
C GLN A 71 -2.12 -27.81 5.96
N LEU A 72 -2.97 -26.79 5.74
CA LEU A 72 -2.99 -25.99 4.52
C LEU A 72 -1.63 -25.38 4.21
N THR A 73 -0.94 -24.86 5.23
CA THR A 73 0.37 -24.20 5.07
C THR A 73 1.44 -25.19 4.66
N VAL A 74 1.47 -26.37 5.28
CA VAL A 74 2.42 -27.44 4.93
C VAL A 74 2.23 -27.86 3.48
N GLN A 75 0.99 -28.13 3.07
CA GLN A 75 0.69 -28.52 1.68
C GLN A 75 0.94 -27.38 0.69
N TYR A 76 0.59 -26.15 1.05
CA TYR A 76 0.81 -24.98 0.21
C TYR A 76 2.29 -24.74 -0.07
N ASN A 77 3.14 -24.96 0.94
CA ASN A 77 4.60 -24.81 0.86
C ASN A 77 5.30 -25.93 0.07
N ALA A 78 4.62 -27.02 -0.26
CA ALA A 78 5.21 -28.13 -1.03
C ALA A 78 5.51 -27.81 -2.50
N GLY A 79 5.11 -26.64 -3.00
CA GLY A 79 5.31 -26.23 -4.40
C GLY A 79 6.15 -24.96 -4.64
N PRO A 80 5.97 -23.86 -3.88
CA PRO A 80 6.71 -22.61 -4.07
C PRO A 80 8.20 -22.72 -3.74
N SER A 81 9.00 -21.86 -4.37
CA SER A 81 10.44 -21.70 -4.07
C SER A 81 10.70 -21.02 -2.71
N ALA A 82 9.71 -20.35 -2.15
CA ALA A 82 9.78 -19.67 -0.85
C ALA A 82 8.62 -20.14 0.03
N SER A 83 8.94 -20.60 1.23
CA SER A 83 7.94 -20.99 2.22
C SER A 83 7.29 -19.78 2.87
N VAL A 84 6.01 -19.91 3.20
CA VAL A 84 5.26 -18.93 3.98
C VAL A 84 4.93 -19.50 5.35
N SER A 85 4.95 -18.64 6.38
CA SER A 85 4.54 -19.05 7.72
C SER A 85 3.02 -19.19 7.81
N GLU A 86 2.57 -20.03 8.75
CA GLU A 86 1.15 -20.24 9.03
C GLU A 86 0.42 -18.93 9.33
N HIS A 87 1.03 -18.07 10.14
CA HIS A 87 0.49 -16.75 10.45
C HIS A 87 0.30 -15.86 9.20
N THR A 88 1.20 -15.96 8.21
CA THR A 88 1.06 -15.22 6.95
C THR A 88 -0.10 -15.76 6.12
N VAL A 89 -0.27 -17.08 6.08
CA VAL A 89 -1.40 -17.74 5.42
C VAL A 89 -2.71 -17.32 6.09
N GLN A 90 -2.80 -17.43 7.42
CA GLN A 90 -3.97 -17.03 8.20
C GLN A 90 -4.38 -15.57 7.95
N ARG A 91 -3.45 -14.61 8.08
CA ARG A 91 -3.76 -13.20 7.83
C ARG A 91 -4.26 -12.95 6.41
N THR A 92 -3.73 -13.68 5.43
CA THR A 92 -4.11 -13.52 4.03
C THR A 92 -5.50 -14.10 3.76
N LEU A 93 -5.84 -15.23 4.37
CA LEU A 93 -7.19 -15.81 4.30
C LEU A 93 -8.23 -14.89 4.94
N LEU A 94 -7.95 -14.35 6.14
CA LEU A 94 -8.83 -13.38 6.80
C LEU A 94 -9.03 -12.10 5.97
N ASP A 95 -7.97 -11.56 5.37
CA ASP A 95 -8.01 -10.41 4.44
C ASP A 95 -8.81 -10.71 3.15
N MET A 96 -9.02 -12.00 2.82
CA MET A 96 -9.89 -12.47 1.74
C MET A 96 -11.32 -12.80 2.19
N GLY A 97 -11.59 -12.87 3.50
CA GLY A 97 -12.86 -13.38 4.03
C GLY A 97 -13.03 -14.89 3.85
N LEU A 98 -11.93 -15.65 3.90
CA LEU A 98 -11.89 -17.12 3.85
C LEU A 98 -11.41 -17.72 5.17
#